data_AF-A0A9E0TXS7-F1
#
_entry.id   AF-A0A9E0TXS7-F1
#
_cell.length_a   1.000
_cell.length_b   1.000
_cell.length_c   1.000
_cell.angle_alpha   90.00
_cell.angle_beta   90.00
_cell.angle_gamma   90.00
#
_symmetry.space_group_name_H-M   'P 1'
#
loop_
_entity.id
_entity.type
_entity.pdbx_description
1 polymer ?
#
loop_
_entity_poly.entity_id
_entity_poly.type
_entity_poly.pdbx_seq_one_letter_code
_entity_poly.pdbx_strand_id
1 'polypeptide(L)'
;MEKTEDFEWVCHPQAEEFIAKILNSCCEKNEFLSSFKTELIEKTSTRLFDWVDHIELGGSDVLQNELQQAGFVAEVATPFYRTFFHPAAKLPLIVVKDQSHPFIAVAILVESIADFLMVRGESAEIEGSQLSTFRRACISKEQGVFVHVVERRGAFTMEPTIFRTGEAELVLQGYENWQTRPRAIDDEEQEEEEIGQAITIAEELVEALGTGLAASIVLDVERKYWQSKNRAGQIQKNRQDSLGLGWANHDHHTFRSSRRYFHHLVRLFEVLGFTCRECFYAGREAGWGAQVMEHKQARLVLFLDVDLSPEEVGIDFAHRPLDDKSDLGTVGLWCALHGESILKAGMHHLEAQFIFDKLGQDLTQQGVSMMAPFTNLAYLKQAFTVGDHWPVAPVRIERLLARGQITKEQAERFKEHGALGSHLENLQRNEGYKGFHKKSVSTIIQKTDPRNS
;
A
#
# COMPACT_ATOMS: atom_id res chain seq x y z
N MET A 1 22.20 -9.20 -19.21
CA MET A 1 21.98 -7.98 -18.42
C MET A 1 23.35 -7.43 -18.07
N GLU A 2 23.54 -6.12 -18.17
CA GLU A 2 24.58 -5.45 -17.38
C GLU A 2 24.23 -5.60 -15.90
N LYS A 3 25.21 -5.46 -15.01
CA LYS A 3 24.88 -5.22 -13.60
C LYS A 3 24.22 -3.84 -13.55
N THR A 4 22.94 -3.78 -13.21
CA THR A 4 22.38 -2.56 -12.64
C THR A 4 23.25 -2.21 -11.44
N GLU A 5 23.85 -1.01 -11.44
CA GLU A 5 24.45 -0.47 -10.23
C GLU A 5 23.38 -0.44 -9.13
N ASP A 6 23.76 -0.71 -7.87
CA ASP A 6 22.82 -0.69 -6.75
C ASP A 6 22.24 0.73 -6.62
N PHE A 7 21.02 0.92 -7.13
CA PHE A 7 20.36 2.22 -7.13
C PHE A 7 20.03 2.64 -5.69
N GLU A 8 20.85 3.53 -5.15
CA GLU A 8 20.68 4.03 -3.79
C GLU A 8 19.68 5.19 -3.77
N TRP A 9 18.51 4.94 -3.19
CA TRP A 9 17.53 5.98 -2.89
C TRP A 9 18.13 6.99 -1.90
N VAL A 10 18.04 8.29 -2.21
CA VAL A 10 18.58 9.38 -1.39
C VAL A 10 17.47 10.25 -0.78
N CYS A 11 17.82 11.08 0.19
CA CYS A 11 16.91 12.08 0.76
C CYS A 11 16.80 13.33 -0.13
N HIS A 12 15.60 13.89 -0.18
CA HIS A 12 15.23 15.12 -0.88
C HIS A 12 14.58 16.14 0.07
N PRO A 13 15.27 16.57 1.16
CA PRO A 13 14.68 17.41 2.20
C PRO A 13 14.18 18.75 1.70
N GLN A 14 14.84 19.35 0.69
CA GLN A 14 14.41 20.62 0.08
C GLN A 14 13.04 20.51 -0.62
N ALA A 15 12.73 19.36 -1.22
CA ALA A 15 11.47 19.10 -1.90
C ALA A 15 10.32 18.88 -0.89
N GLU A 16 10.60 18.20 0.22
CA GLU A 16 9.66 18.07 1.34
C GLU A 16 9.41 19.42 2.04
N GLU A 17 10.48 20.20 2.28
CA GLU A 17 10.39 21.52 2.93
C GLU A 17 9.59 22.53 2.08
N PHE A 18 9.73 22.49 0.75
CA PHE A 18 8.92 23.28 -0.19
C PHE A 18 7.41 23.01 0.00
N ILE A 19 7.00 21.74 0.00
CA ILE A 19 5.60 21.35 0.24
C ILE A 19 5.16 21.73 1.66
N ALA A 20 6.00 21.49 2.67
CA ALA A 20 5.69 21.78 4.06
C ALA A 20 5.47 23.29 4.31
N LYS A 21 6.24 24.18 3.65
CA LYS A 21 6.04 25.64 3.68
C LYS A 21 4.67 26.03 3.14
N ILE A 22 4.27 25.48 2.00
CA ILE A 22 2.95 25.75 1.39
C ILE A 22 1.83 25.27 2.32
N LEU A 23 1.90 24.02 2.81
CA LEU A 23 0.87 23.46 3.69
C LEU A 23 0.74 24.22 5.01
N ASN A 24 1.85 24.66 5.61
CA ASN A 24 1.80 25.48 6.82
C ASN A 24 1.11 26.83 6.57
N SER A 25 1.44 27.53 5.47
CA SER A 25 0.74 28.79 5.17
C SER A 25 -0.69 28.62 4.65
N CYS A 26 -1.09 27.40 4.29
CA CYS A 26 -2.50 27.04 4.10
C CYS A 26 -3.22 26.89 5.45
N CYS A 27 -2.60 26.25 6.44
CA CYS A 27 -3.16 26.10 7.79
C CYS A 27 -3.31 27.46 8.51
N GLU A 28 -2.42 28.43 8.25
CA GLU A 28 -2.52 29.80 8.79
C GLU A 28 -3.75 30.58 8.28
N LYS A 29 -4.31 30.15 7.13
CA LYS A 29 -5.36 30.86 6.37
C LYS A 29 -6.71 30.14 6.37
N ASN A 30 -6.74 28.89 6.82
CA ASN A 30 -7.88 28.00 6.73
C ASN A 30 -8.07 27.26 8.07
N GLU A 31 -9.09 27.67 8.82
CA GLU A 31 -9.40 27.15 10.16
C GLU A 31 -9.75 25.67 10.11
N PHE A 32 -10.51 25.24 9.09
CA PHE A 32 -10.77 23.82 8.84
C PHE A 32 -9.46 23.02 8.73
N LEU A 33 -8.53 23.43 7.88
CA LEU A 33 -7.28 22.70 7.64
C LEU A 33 -6.38 22.67 8.88
N SER A 34 -6.37 23.75 9.66
CA SER A 34 -5.65 23.87 10.93
C SER A 34 -6.22 22.95 12.02
N SER A 35 -7.56 22.91 12.15
CA SER A 35 -8.26 21.99 13.05
C SER A 35 -8.04 20.54 12.63
N PHE A 36 -8.25 20.23 11.34
CA PHE A 36 -8.08 18.88 10.80
C PHE A 36 -6.66 18.34 10.95
N LYS A 37 -5.63 19.18 10.76
CA LYS A 37 -4.22 18.85 11.06
C LYS A 37 -4.02 18.41 12.51
N THR A 38 -4.72 19.01 13.47
CA THR A 38 -4.71 18.61 14.88
C THR A 38 -5.46 17.30 15.09
N GLU A 39 -6.67 17.17 14.51
CA GLU A 39 -7.48 15.94 14.61
C GLU A 39 -6.75 14.69 14.07
N LEU A 40 -6.02 14.82 12.95
CA LEU A 40 -5.20 13.75 12.37
C LEU A 40 -4.08 13.30 13.33
N ILE A 41 -3.39 14.25 13.96
CA ILE A 41 -2.34 13.95 14.93
C ILE A 41 -2.96 13.20 16.12
N GLU A 42 -4.01 13.76 16.73
CA GLU A 42 -4.58 13.25 17.98
C GLU A 42 -5.31 11.92 17.81
N LYS A 43 -6.22 11.82 16.83
CA LYS A 43 -7.14 10.69 16.67
C LYS A 43 -6.52 9.53 15.92
N THR A 44 -5.72 9.78 14.87
CA THR A 44 -5.24 8.73 13.95
C THR A 44 -3.73 8.50 14.00
N SER A 45 -2.95 9.34 14.70
CA SER A 45 -1.47 9.30 14.72
C SER A 45 -0.83 9.61 13.37
N THR A 46 -1.43 10.49 12.56
CA THR A 46 -0.90 10.83 11.21
C THR A 46 -0.65 12.33 11.06
N ARG A 47 0.16 12.72 10.07
CA ARG A 47 0.37 14.13 9.70
C ARG A 47 -0.57 14.50 8.56
N LEU A 48 -1.00 15.75 8.48
CA LEU A 48 -1.71 16.28 7.29
C LEU A 48 -0.96 15.95 5.98
N PHE A 49 0.37 16.03 6.00
CA PHE A 49 1.24 15.71 4.87
C PHE A 49 1.03 14.29 4.31
N ASP A 50 0.73 13.31 5.16
CA ASP A 50 0.57 11.89 4.80
C ASP A 50 -0.70 11.62 3.98
N TRP A 51 -1.62 12.59 3.93
CA TRP A 51 -2.91 12.51 3.24
C TRP A 51 -3.04 13.42 2.03
N VAL A 52 -2.02 14.23 1.67
CA VAL A 52 -2.14 15.16 0.53
C VAL A 52 -1.98 14.40 -0.78
N ASP A 53 -3.04 14.34 -1.59
CA ASP A 53 -3.00 13.80 -2.95
C ASP A 53 -2.19 14.74 -3.86
N HIS A 54 -2.56 16.02 -3.84
CA HIS A 54 -1.93 17.09 -4.60
C HIS A 54 -2.20 18.49 -4.00
N ILE A 55 -1.45 19.49 -4.46
CA ILE A 55 -1.66 20.91 -4.19
C ILE A 55 -1.83 21.65 -5.52
N GLU A 56 -2.88 22.46 -5.66
CA GLU A 56 -3.11 23.31 -6.83
C GLU A 56 -2.58 24.74 -6.59
N LEU A 57 -1.81 25.28 -7.55
CA LEU A 57 -1.15 26.58 -7.47
C LEU A 57 -1.37 27.40 -8.75
N GLY A 58 -1.43 28.72 -8.64
CA GLY A 58 -1.44 29.63 -9.78
C GLY A 58 -0.06 29.74 -10.45
N GLY A 59 -0.02 29.66 -11.78
CA GLY A 59 1.21 29.67 -12.55
C GLY A 59 2.01 30.97 -12.47
N SER A 60 3.34 30.83 -12.33
CA SER A 60 4.32 31.90 -12.53
C SER A 60 5.67 31.31 -12.95
N ASP A 61 6.55 32.13 -13.53
CA ASP A 61 7.91 31.68 -13.89
C ASP A 61 8.77 31.45 -12.64
N VAL A 62 8.52 32.18 -11.54
CA VAL A 62 9.19 31.96 -10.25
C VAL A 62 8.87 30.56 -9.73
N LEU A 63 7.58 30.21 -9.65
CA LEU A 63 7.13 28.89 -9.18
C LEU A 63 7.68 27.74 -10.05
N GLN A 64 7.72 27.92 -11.38
CA GLN A 64 8.31 26.91 -12.28
C GLN A 64 9.80 26.69 -12.03
N ASN A 65 10.56 27.76 -11.73
CA ASN A 65 11.97 27.66 -11.38
C ASN A 65 12.18 27.03 -9.98
N GLU A 66 11.35 27.38 -8.99
CA GLU A 66 11.39 26.78 -7.65
C GLU A 66 11.11 25.28 -7.69
N LEU A 67 10.10 24.84 -8.45
CA LEU A 67 9.77 23.43 -8.63
C LEU A 67 10.93 22.64 -9.27
N GLN A 68 11.57 23.20 -10.31
CA GLN A 68 12.72 22.58 -10.95
C GLN A 68 13.95 22.51 -10.03
N GLN A 69 14.22 23.56 -9.26
CA GLN A 69 15.29 23.57 -8.25
C GLN A 69 15.04 22.56 -7.13
N ALA A 70 13.78 22.37 -6.74
CA ALA A 70 13.34 21.34 -5.79
C ALA A 70 13.21 19.94 -6.42
N GLY A 71 13.67 19.70 -7.65
CA GLY A 71 13.74 18.38 -8.28
C GLY A 71 12.41 17.86 -8.87
N PHE A 72 11.35 18.67 -8.90
CA PHE A 72 10.09 18.30 -9.55
C PHE A 72 10.18 18.42 -11.06
N VAL A 73 9.59 17.46 -11.77
CA VAL A 73 9.49 17.43 -13.23
C VAL A 73 8.03 17.37 -13.67
N ALA A 74 7.69 17.99 -14.79
CA ALA A 74 6.35 17.93 -15.35
C ALA A 74 6.09 16.57 -16.04
N GLU A 75 4.94 15.96 -15.78
CA GLU A 75 4.51 14.71 -16.42
C GLU A 75 3.33 14.90 -17.37
N VAL A 76 2.30 15.64 -16.93
CA VAL A 76 1.11 15.94 -17.73
C VAL A 76 1.06 17.43 -18.00
N ALA A 77 0.82 17.82 -19.25
CA ALA A 77 0.47 19.18 -19.64
C ALA A 77 -0.85 19.16 -20.43
N THR A 78 -1.80 19.98 -19.99
CA THR A 78 -3.10 20.22 -20.65
C THR A 78 -3.18 21.70 -21.06
N PRO A 79 -4.24 22.14 -21.77
CA PRO A 79 -4.47 23.57 -22.03
C PRO A 79 -4.79 24.43 -20.79
N PHE A 80 -4.92 23.83 -19.60
CA PHE A 80 -5.39 24.50 -18.38
C PHE A 80 -4.47 24.31 -17.16
N TYR A 81 -3.73 23.20 -17.12
CA TYR A 81 -2.83 22.87 -16.02
C TYR A 81 -1.69 21.95 -16.43
N ARG A 82 -0.62 21.98 -15.63
CA ARG A 82 0.53 21.08 -15.69
C ARG A 82 0.70 20.36 -14.35
N THR A 83 0.88 19.04 -14.38
CA THR A 83 1.12 18.22 -13.18
C THR A 83 2.61 17.92 -13.04
N PHE A 84 3.16 18.27 -11.88
CA PHE A 84 4.54 18.05 -11.50
C PHE A 84 4.64 16.95 -10.43
N PHE A 85 5.63 16.08 -10.55
CA PHE A 85 5.98 15.04 -9.59
C PHE A 85 7.49 15.02 -9.33
N HIS A 86 7.92 14.47 -8.21
CA HIS A 86 9.35 14.27 -7.92
C HIS A 86 9.73 12.81 -8.18
N PRO A 87 10.55 12.47 -9.18
CA PRO A 87 10.74 11.08 -9.62
C PRO A 87 11.44 10.19 -8.57
N ALA A 88 12.38 10.77 -7.82
CA ALA A 88 13.19 10.08 -6.83
C ALA A 88 12.65 10.11 -5.38
N ALA A 89 11.48 10.74 -5.14
CA ALA A 89 10.93 10.95 -3.79
C ALA A 89 9.46 10.51 -3.70
N LYS A 90 8.97 10.26 -2.49
CA LYS A 90 7.55 10.02 -2.23
C LYS A 90 6.91 11.29 -1.65
N LEU A 91 6.38 12.12 -2.55
CA LEU A 91 5.83 13.43 -2.26
C LEU A 91 4.46 13.61 -2.96
N PRO A 92 3.57 14.47 -2.42
CA PRO A 92 2.36 14.92 -3.12
C PRO A 92 2.64 15.54 -4.49
N LEU A 93 1.67 15.48 -5.40
CA LEU A 93 1.77 16.11 -6.71
C LEU A 93 1.55 17.63 -6.61
N ILE A 94 2.17 18.41 -7.50
CA ILE A 94 1.91 19.84 -7.62
C ILE A 94 1.22 20.12 -8.97
N VAL A 95 0.02 20.69 -8.93
CA VAL A 95 -0.78 21.04 -10.11
C VAL A 95 -0.68 22.56 -10.32
N VAL A 96 0.07 22.97 -11.33
CA VAL A 96 0.21 24.39 -11.69
C VAL A 96 -0.84 24.73 -12.75
N LYS A 97 -1.79 25.61 -12.44
CA LYS A 97 -2.75 26.13 -13.43
C LYS A 97 -2.05 27.13 -14.35
N ASP A 98 -2.30 27.05 -15.66
CA ASP A 98 -1.65 27.91 -16.67
C ASP A 98 -2.14 29.36 -16.66
N GLN A 99 -3.28 29.62 -16.02
CA GLN A 99 -3.77 30.98 -15.75
C GLN A 99 -3.46 31.37 -14.30
N SER A 100 -3.36 32.68 -14.04
CA SER A 100 -3.14 33.24 -12.70
C SER A 100 -4.33 32.93 -11.77
N HIS A 101 -4.27 31.79 -11.08
CA HIS A 101 -5.27 31.39 -10.10
C HIS A 101 -5.06 32.18 -8.79
N PRO A 102 -6.07 32.91 -8.29
CA PRO A 102 -5.93 33.78 -7.12
C PRO A 102 -6.02 33.02 -5.78
N PHE A 103 -6.07 31.68 -5.81
CA PHE A 103 -6.14 30.83 -4.64
C PHE A 103 -5.20 29.62 -4.75
N ILE A 104 -4.83 29.06 -3.60
CA ILE A 104 -4.16 27.76 -3.46
C ILE A 104 -5.23 26.73 -3.11
N ALA A 105 -5.15 25.51 -3.64
CA ALA A 105 -5.97 24.40 -3.18
C ALA A 105 -5.14 23.26 -2.60
N VAL A 106 -5.62 22.63 -1.53
CA VAL A 106 -5.04 21.41 -0.94
C VAL A 106 -6.05 20.29 -1.10
N ALA A 107 -5.65 19.21 -1.78
CA ALA A 107 -6.49 18.03 -1.96
C ALA A 107 -6.08 16.91 -0.99
N ILE A 108 -7.00 16.54 -0.11
CA ILE A 108 -6.86 15.48 0.89
C ILE A 108 -7.42 14.18 0.30
N LEU A 109 -6.59 13.14 0.21
CA LEU A 109 -6.97 11.84 -0.30
C LEU A 109 -7.83 11.10 0.73
N VAL A 110 -8.96 10.55 0.29
CA VAL A 110 -9.85 9.71 1.10
C VAL A 110 -10.27 8.46 0.34
N GLU A 111 -10.56 7.38 1.06
CA GLU A 111 -11.12 6.14 0.48
C GLU A 111 -12.54 6.36 -0.07
N SER A 112 -13.28 7.31 0.52
CA SER A 112 -14.65 7.66 0.18
C SER A 112 -14.99 9.09 0.67
N ILE A 113 -15.33 10.00 -0.24
CA ILE A 113 -15.85 11.33 0.08
C ILE A 113 -17.23 11.23 0.73
N ALA A 114 -18.02 10.21 0.37
CA ALA A 114 -19.33 9.99 0.97
C ALA A 114 -19.23 9.67 2.47
N ASP A 115 -18.28 8.79 2.84
CA ASP A 115 -18.04 8.45 4.25
C ASP A 115 -17.36 9.61 4.99
N PHE A 116 -16.47 10.35 4.33
CA PHE A 116 -15.91 11.60 4.86
C PHE A 116 -17.01 12.60 5.25
N LEU A 117 -17.86 12.99 4.30
CA LEU A 117 -18.95 13.94 4.52
C LEU A 117 -19.93 13.44 5.60
N MET A 118 -20.28 12.15 5.57
CA MET A 118 -21.14 11.52 6.58
C MET A 118 -20.56 11.63 8.00
N VAL A 119 -19.30 11.24 8.20
CA VAL A 119 -18.64 11.23 9.51
C VAL A 119 -18.42 12.66 10.03
N ARG A 120 -18.20 13.61 9.13
CA ARG A 120 -18.07 15.04 9.45
C ARG A 120 -19.41 15.75 9.71
N GLY A 121 -20.53 15.18 9.28
CA GLY A 121 -21.83 15.87 9.25
C GLY A 121 -21.90 17.01 8.23
N GLU A 122 -21.02 16.97 7.22
CA GLU A 122 -20.87 17.99 6.18
C GLU A 122 -21.68 17.60 4.92
N SER A 123 -22.05 18.58 4.10
CA SER A 123 -22.82 18.36 2.87
C SER A 123 -22.24 19.20 1.73
N ALA A 124 -21.52 18.54 0.82
CA ALA A 124 -20.91 19.16 -0.35
C ALA A 124 -21.32 18.41 -1.64
N GLU A 125 -21.31 19.12 -2.76
CA GLU A 125 -21.43 18.51 -4.08
C GLU A 125 -20.17 17.67 -4.36
N ILE A 126 -20.35 16.43 -4.82
CA ILE A 126 -19.25 15.54 -5.24
C ILE A 126 -19.19 15.54 -6.76
N GLU A 127 -18.20 16.23 -7.31
CA GLU A 127 -17.86 16.21 -8.72
C GLU A 127 -17.34 14.83 -9.13
N GLY A 128 -17.80 14.32 -10.28
CA GLY A 128 -17.42 13.01 -10.83
C GLY A 128 -18.42 11.90 -10.47
N SER A 129 -18.74 11.06 -11.46
CA SER A 129 -19.73 9.98 -11.34
C SER A 129 -19.42 9.03 -10.18
N GLN A 130 -20.45 8.44 -9.58
CA GLN A 130 -20.28 7.47 -8.50
C GLN A 130 -19.32 6.34 -8.91
N LEU A 131 -18.43 5.94 -7.99
CA LEU A 131 -17.35 4.95 -8.19
C LEU A 131 -16.29 5.29 -9.26
N SER A 132 -16.32 6.48 -9.88
CA SER A 132 -15.36 6.80 -10.94
C SER A 132 -13.91 6.97 -10.46
N THR A 133 -12.98 7.02 -11.41
CA THR A 133 -11.53 6.96 -11.20
C THR A 133 -10.94 8.16 -10.48
N PHE A 134 -11.61 9.32 -10.55
CA PHE A 134 -11.27 10.50 -9.77
C PHE A 134 -12.52 11.34 -9.51
N ARG A 135 -12.75 11.69 -8.24
CA ARG A 135 -13.90 12.48 -7.78
C ARG A 135 -13.42 13.50 -6.74
N ARG A 136 -14.11 14.63 -6.63
CA ARG A 136 -13.72 15.77 -5.78
C ARG A 136 -14.94 16.37 -5.08
N ALA A 137 -14.79 16.79 -3.82
CA ALA A 137 -15.72 17.71 -3.17
C ALA A 137 -14.95 18.84 -2.47
N CYS A 138 -15.49 20.05 -2.48
CA CYS A 138 -14.89 21.21 -1.82
C CYS A 138 -15.57 21.45 -0.47
N ILE A 139 -14.80 21.42 0.62
CA ILE A 139 -15.30 21.43 2.00
C ILE A 139 -14.96 22.72 2.76
N SER A 140 -13.93 23.46 2.35
CA SER A 140 -13.65 24.81 2.87
C SER A 140 -13.08 25.74 1.80
N LYS A 141 -13.38 27.04 1.91
CA LYS A 141 -12.91 28.14 1.05
C LYS A 141 -12.68 29.39 1.90
N GLU A 142 -11.46 29.56 2.41
CA GLU A 142 -11.13 30.60 3.40
C GLU A 142 -9.86 31.35 2.98
N GLN A 143 -9.87 32.68 3.02
CA GLN A 143 -8.68 33.55 2.81
C GLN A 143 -7.81 33.25 1.56
N GLY A 144 -8.41 32.71 0.48
CA GLY A 144 -7.67 32.31 -0.73
C GLY A 144 -7.03 30.91 -0.65
N VAL A 145 -7.48 30.08 0.30
CA VAL A 145 -7.12 28.66 0.44
C VAL A 145 -8.39 27.82 0.34
N PHE A 146 -8.39 26.89 -0.60
CA PHE A 146 -9.49 25.95 -0.86
C PHE A 146 -9.07 24.57 -0.34
N VAL A 147 -9.97 23.87 0.34
CA VAL A 147 -9.73 22.49 0.79
C VAL A 147 -10.69 21.57 0.04
N HIS A 148 -10.10 20.59 -0.63
CA HIS A 148 -10.81 19.53 -1.32
C HIS A 148 -10.57 18.19 -0.62
N VAL A 149 -11.58 17.32 -0.60
CA VAL A 149 -11.38 15.88 -0.43
C VAL A 149 -11.55 15.19 -1.78
N VAL A 150 -10.70 14.21 -2.05
CA VAL A 150 -10.65 13.49 -3.33
C VAL A 150 -10.66 11.98 -3.15
N GLU A 151 -11.45 11.29 -3.97
CA GLU A 151 -11.34 9.86 -4.20
C GLU A 151 -10.50 9.63 -5.45
N ARG A 152 -9.56 8.69 -5.41
CA ARG A 152 -8.75 8.28 -6.56
C ARG A 152 -8.73 6.76 -6.67
N ARG A 153 -9.18 6.23 -7.82
CA ARG A 153 -9.18 4.80 -8.15
C ARG A 153 -8.50 4.62 -9.51
N GLY A 154 -7.26 4.14 -9.50
CA GLY A 154 -6.59 3.68 -10.72
C GLY A 154 -6.08 4.73 -11.72
N ALA A 155 -6.35 6.03 -11.54
CA ALA A 155 -6.04 7.05 -12.55
C ALA A 155 -5.22 8.24 -12.04
N PHE A 156 -4.46 8.84 -12.96
CA PHE A 156 -3.61 10.02 -12.76
C PHE A 156 -4.26 11.34 -13.21
N THR A 157 -5.56 11.36 -13.54
CA THR A 157 -6.28 12.61 -13.89
C THR A 157 -6.41 13.56 -12.69
N MET A 158 -6.50 14.86 -12.96
CA MET A 158 -6.84 15.90 -11.97
C MET A 158 -8.25 16.49 -12.20
N GLU A 159 -8.94 16.03 -13.24
CA GLU A 159 -10.30 16.45 -13.56
C GLU A 159 -11.31 15.33 -13.23
N PRO A 160 -12.45 15.63 -12.57
CA PRO A 160 -13.44 14.65 -12.15
C PRO A 160 -13.97 13.79 -13.30
N THR A 161 -13.96 12.47 -13.12
CA THR A 161 -14.30 11.54 -14.20
C THR A 161 -15.80 11.31 -14.28
N ILE A 162 -16.36 11.54 -15.47
CA ILE A 162 -17.76 11.28 -15.79
C ILE A 162 -17.86 9.93 -16.50
N PHE A 163 -18.48 8.97 -15.83
CA PHE A 163 -18.84 7.67 -16.38
C PHE A 163 -20.09 7.74 -17.28
N ARG A 164 -20.14 6.84 -18.26
CA ARG A 164 -21.33 6.52 -19.06
C ARG A 164 -22.26 5.58 -18.27
N THR A 165 -23.52 5.50 -18.70
CA THR A 165 -24.50 4.53 -18.19
C THR A 165 -23.96 3.10 -18.28
N GLY A 166 -23.95 2.36 -17.16
CA GLY A 166 -23.42 0.99 -17.07
C GLY A 166 -22.01 0.87 -16.51
N GLU A 167 -21.18 1.92 -16.55
CA GLU A 167 -19.77 1.82 -16.12
C GLU A 167 -19.63 1.72 -14.57
N ALA A 168 -20.59 2.25 -13.79
CA ALA A 168 -20.60 2.10 -12.33
C ALA A 168 -21.05 0.69 -11.90
N GLU A 169 -22.00 0.12 -12.64
CA GLU A 169 -22.49 -1.24 -12.48
C GLU A 169 -21.39 -2.28 -12.76
N LEU A 170 -20.53 -2.04 -13.77
CA LEU A 170 -19.34 -2.86 -14.01
C LEU A 170 -18.33 -2.81 -12.85
N VAL A 171 -18.14 -1.65 -12.20
CA VAL A 171 -17.28 -1.54 -11.02
C VAL A 171 -17.86 -2.32 -9.84
N LEU A 172 -19.18 -2.28 -9.62
CA LEU A 172 -19.85 -3.07 -8.58
C LEU A 172 -19.73 -4.58 -8.85
N GLN A 173 -19.97 -5.02 -10.09
CA GLN A 173 -19.78 -6.42 -10.49
C GLN A 173 -18.32 -6.86 -10.32
N GLY A 174 -17.36 -5.97 -10.60
CA GLY A 174 -15.94 -6.24 -10.40
C GLY A 174 -15.55 -6.45 -8.94
N TYR A 175 -16.11 -5.65 -8.03
CA TYR A 175 -15.98 -5.90 -6.58
C TYR A 175 -16.61 -7.25 -6.21
N GLU A 176 -17.83 -7.56 -6.66
CA GLU A 176 -18.51 -8.83 -6.35
C GLU A 176 -17.68 -10.03 -6.83
N ASN A 177 -17.35 -10.10 -8.13
CA ASN A 177 -16.58 -11.19 -8.73
C ASN A 177 -15.27 -11.46 -7.96
N TRP A 178 -14.53 -10.40 -7.62
CA TRP A 178 -13.26 -10.53 -6.90
C TRP A 178 -13.43 -10.86 -5.41
N GLN A 179 -14.55 -10.48 -4.78
CA GLN A 179 -14.88 -10.85 -3.40
C GLN A 179 -15.40 -12.29 -3.28
N THR A 180 -16.13 -12.80 -4.28
CA THR A 180 -16.73 -14.15 -4.26
C THR A 180 -15.85 -15.23 -4.88
N ARG A 181 -14.69 -14.90 -5.45
CA ARG A 181 -13.76 -15.88 -6.01
C ARG A 181 -13.33 -16.93 -4.96
N PRO A 182 -13.04 -18.17 -5.37
CA PRO A 182 -12.44 -19.18 -4.48
C PRO A 182 -11.10 -18.73 -3.85
N ARG A 183 -10.79 -19.29 -2.67
CA ARG A 183 -9.60 -18.95 -1.85
C ARG A 183 -8.99 -20.14 -1.09
N ALA A 184 -9.27 -21.37 -1.51
CA ALA A 184 -8.66 -22.63 -1.11
C ALA A 184 -8.93 -23.08 0.33
N ILE A 185 -9.30 -24.35 0.49
CA ILE A 185 -9.65 -24.95 1.77
C ILE A 185 -8.66 -26.09 2.08
N ASP A 186 -7.38 -25.68 2.16
CA ASP A 186 -6.22 -26.44 2.68
C ASP A 186 -5.60 -27.53 1.79
N ASP A 187 -6.04 -27.62 0.53
CA ASP A 187 -5.53 -28.52 -0.50
C ASP A 187 -4.57 -27.81 -1.49
N GLU A 188 -3.47 -28.48 -1.87
CA GLU A 188 -2.43 -27.91 -2.76
C GLU A 188 -2.78 -28.05 -4.24
N GLU A 189 -3.64 -29.00 -4.63
CA GLU A 189 -4.11 -29.11 -6.01
C GLU A 189 -5.14 -27.99 -6.32
N GLN A 190 -5.97 -27.64 -5.33
CA GLN A 190 -6.90 -26.50 -5.41
C GLN A 190 -6.17 -25.15 -5.46
N GLU A 191 -5.06 -24.99 -4.72
CA GLU A 191 -4.26 -23.74 -4.75
C GLU A 191 -3.72 -23.40 -6.16
N GLU A 192 -3.47 -24.39 -7.02
CA GLU A 192 -3.07 -24.14 -8.42
C GLU A 192 -4.25 -23.73 -9.31
N GLU A 193 -5.36 -24.48 -9.26
CA GLU A 193 -6.56 -24.19 -10.04
C GLU A 193 -7.13 -22.79 -9.73
N GLU A 194 -7.14 -22.41 -8.45
CA GLU A 194 -7.68 -21.13 -8.02
C GLU A 194 -6.77 -19.94 -8.31
N ILE A 195 -5.44 -20.11 -8.30
CA ILE A 195 -4.53 -19.06 -8.78
C ILE A 195 -4.74 -18.84 -10.29
N GLY A 196 -5.00 -19.90 -11.05
CA GLY A 196 -5.48 -19.81 -12.43
C GLY A 196 -6.76 -18.98 -12.54
N GLN A 197 -7.79 -19.31 -11.76
CA GLN A 197 -9.07 -18.56 -11.74
C GLN A 197 -8.88 -17.10 -11.31
N ALA A 198 -8.03 -16.81 -10.33
CA ALA A 198 -7.72 -15.44 -9.90
C ALA A 198 -7.01 -14.64 -11.01
N ILE A 199 -6.16 -15.27 -11.82
CA ILE A 199 -5.60 -14.62 -13.02
C ILE A 199 -6.70 -14.37 -14.05
N THR A 200 -7.58 -15.34 -14.34
CA THR A 200 -8.68 -15.16 -15.30
C THR A 200 -9.63 -14.04 -14.90
N ILE A 201 -10.06 -13.97 -13.63
CA ILE A 201 -10.93 -12.89 -13.15
C ILE A 201 -10.18 -11.54 -13.19
N ALA A 202 -8.86 -11.51 -12.95
CA ALA A 202 -8.07 -10.29 -13.15
C ALA A 202 -8.02 -9.86 -14.63
N GLU A 203 -7.91 -10.79 -15.58
CA GLU A 203 -7.95 -10.50 -17.01
C GLU A 203 -9.35 -9.98 -17.45
N GLU A 204 -10.44 -10.57 -16.95
CA GLU A 204 -11.82 -10.09 -17.16
C GLU A 204 -12.05 -8.68 -16.60
N LEU A 205 -11.56 -8.38 -15.38
CA LEU A 205 -11.62 -7.05 -14.78
C LEU A 205 -10.87 -6.02 -15.63
N VAL A 206 -9.72 -6.40 -16.19
CA VAL A 206 -8.89 -5.53 -17.03
C VAL A 206 -9.54 -5.27 -18.39
N GLU A 207 -10.22 -6.26 -18.99
CA GLU A 207 -11.01 -6.06 -20.21
C GLU A 207 -12.21 -5.12 -19.96
N ALA A 208 -12.93 -5.30 -18.84
CA ALA A 208 -14.13 -4.53 -18.54
C ALA A 208 -13.87 -3.09 -18.07
N LEU A 209 -12.78 -2.84 -17.32
CA LEU A 209 -12.55 -1.59 -16.58
C LEU A 209 -11.17 -0.95 -16.83
N GLY A 210 -10.25 -1.66 -17.50
CA GLY A 210 -8.86 -1.25 -17.63
C GLY A 210 -8.02 -1.50 -16.37
N THR A 211 -6.70 -1.59 -16.55
CA THR A 211 -5.73 -1.99 -15.51
C THR A 211 -5.84 -1.19 -14.22
N GLY A 212 -5.96 0.14 -14.30
CA GLY A 212 -6.03 1.01 -13.13
C GLY A 212 -7.22 0.72 -12.20
N LEU A 213 -8.43 0.57 -12.75
CA LEU A 213 -9.61 0.26 -11.96
C LEU A 213 -9.57 -1.17 -11.42
N ALA A 214 -9.17 -2.13 -12.26
CA ALA A 214 -8.98 -3.52 -11.84
C ALA A 214 -8.01 -3.62 -10.66
N ALA A 215 -6.83 -2.99 -10.75
CA ALA A 215 -5.85 -2.93 -9.67
C ALA A 215 -6.40 -2.30 -8.37
N SER A 216 -7.19 -1.23 -8.51
CA SER A 216 -7.85 -0.58 -7.36
C SER A 216 -8.85 -1.52 -6.68
N ILE A 217 -9.74 -2.15 -7.45
CA ILE A 217 -10.75 -3.11 -6.96
C ILE A 217 -10.08 -4.28 -6.24
N VAL A 218 -9.05 -4.87 -6.87
CA VAL A 218 -8.29 -5.99 -6.32
C VAL A 218 -7.68 -5.64 -4.97
N LEU A 219 -6.89 -4.57 -4.88
CA LEU A 219 -6.23 -4.21 -3.62
C LEU A 219 -7.19 -3.64 -2.57
N ASP A 220 -8.31 -3.04 -2.95
CA ASP A 220 -9.37 -2.64 -2.01
C ASP A 220 -9.97 -3.86 -1.31
N VAL A 221 -10.20 -4.95 -2.05
CA VAL A 221 -10.71 -6.21 -1.51
C VAL A 221 -9.64 -6.96 -0.71
N GLU A 222 -8.39 -7.02 -1.17
CA GLU A 222 -7.33 -7.64 -0.38
C GLU A 222 -7.03 -6.87 0.92
N ARG A 223 -7.15 -5.53 0.94
CA ARG A 223 -7.16 -4.74 2.19
C ARG A 223 -8.33 -5.12 3.10
N LYS A 224 -9.56 -5.22 2.57
CA LYS A 224 -10.74 -5.65 3.35
C LYS A 224 -10.57 -7.07 3.92
N TYR A 225 -10.01 -8.00 3.14
CA TYR A 225 -9.78 -9.38 3.54
C TYR A 225 -8.68 -9.51 4.61
N TRP A 226 -7.53 -8.87 4.41
CA TRP A 226 -6.48 -8.75 5.44
C TRP A 226 -7.03 -8.15 6.74
N GLN A 227 -7.74 -7.02 6.64
CA GLN A 227 -8.33 -6.34 7.80
C GLN A 227 -9.31 -7.24 8.56
N SER A 228 -10.07 -8.12 7.89
CA SER A 228 -10.97 -9.06 8.57
C SER A 228 -10.25 -10.03 9.54
N LYS A 229 -8.93 -10.22 9.36
CA LYS A 229 -8.08 -11.13 10.17
C LYS A 229 -6.98 -10.44 10.97
N ASN A 230 -6.87 -9.11 10.90
CA ASN A 230 -5.81 -8.33 11.52
C ASN A 230 -6.40 -7.32 12.52
N ARG A 231 -6.25 -7.59 13.83
CA ARG A 231 -6.81 -6.78 14.91
C ARG A 231 -6.19 -5.39 14.96
N ALA A 232 -4.90 -5.25 14.67
CA ALA A 232 -4.23 -3.95 14.58
C ALA A 232 -4.80 -3.10 13.44
N GLY A 233 -4.98 -3.70 12.26
CA GLY A 233 -5.63 -3.09 11.11
C GLY A 233 -7.07 -2.66 11.39
N GLN A 234 -7.87 -3.49 12.07
CA GLN A 234 -9.23 -3.13 12.49
C GLN A 234 -9.24 -1.90 13.41
N ILE A 235 -8.40 -1.90 14.45
CA ILE A 235 -8.32 -0.79 15.40
C ILE A 235 -7.87 0.50 14.70
N GLN A 236 -6.83 0.44 13.86
CA GLN A 236 -6.32 1.64 13.18
C GLN A 236 -7.25 2.13 12.05
N LYS A 237 -7.91 1.22 11.31
CA LYS A 237 -8.96 1.60 10.35
C LYS A 237 -10.11 2.30 11.05
N ASN A 238 -10.61 1.77 12.17
CA ASN A 238 -11.68 2.40 12.95
C ASN A 238 -11.29 3.80 13.44
N ARG A 239 -10.01 4.03 13.78
CA ARG A 239 -9.49 5.37 14.10
C ARG A 239 -9.53 6.29 12.88
N GLN A 240 -9.07 5.85 11.72
CA GLN A 240 -9.10 6.62 10.46
C GLN A 240 -10.53 6.88 9.96
N ASP A 241 -11.43 5.91 10.10
CA ASP A 241 -12.84 6.03 9.75
C ASP A 241 -13.61 6.92 10.73
N SER A 242 -13.11 7.15 11.96
CA SER A 242 -13.62 8.22 12.85
C SER A 242 -13.36 9.65 12.35
N LEU A 243 -12.62 9.78 11.25
CA LEU A 243 -12.46 10.99 10.43
C LEU A 243 -12.88 10.77 8.96
N GLY A 244 -13.49 9.61 8.63
CA GLY A 244 -13.94 9.25 7.28
C GLY A 244 -12.82 9.12 6.24
N LEU A 245 -11.61 8.76 6.66
CA LEU A 245 -10.42 8.75 5.79
C LEU A 245 -10.20 7.43 5.03
N GLY A 246 -10.54 6.30 5.65
CA GLY A 246 -10.15 4.97 5.18
C GLY A 246 -8.64 4.74 5.13
N TRP A 247 -8.19 3.85 4.23
CA TRP A 247 -6.77 3.51 4.03
C TRP A 247 -6.08 4.37 2.96
N ALA A 248 -6.51 5.61 2.72
CA ALA A 248 -5.92 6.47 1.69
C ALA A 248 -4.43 6.83 1.93
N ASN A 249 -3.92 6.73 3.17
CA ASN A 249 -2.50 6.95 3.53
C ASN A 249 -1.59 5.71 3.39
N HIS A 250 -2.02 4.66 2.67
CA HIS A 250 -1.22 3.45 2.51
C HIS A 250 0.10 3.70 1.77
N ASP A 251 1.16 3.00 2.17
CA ASP A 251 2.49 3.14 1.54
C ASP A 251 2.72 2.11 0.44
N HIS A 252 2.42 0.85 0.76
CA HIS A 252 2.52 -0.33 -0.10
C HIS A 252 1.67 -1.49 0.49
N HIS A 253 1.64 -2.63 -0.20
CA HIS A 253 0.97 -3.87 0.24
C HIS A 253 1.90 -5.06 0.10
N THR A 254 1.96 -5.96 1.09
CA THR A 254 2.85 -7.14 1.03
C THR A 254 2.11 -8.46 0.93
N PHE A 255 2.50 -9.25 -0.08
CA PHE A 255 2.03 -10.61 -0.33
C PHE A 255 3.20 -11.59 -0.19
N ARG A 256 3.02 -12.64 0.60
CA ARG A 256 3.92 -13.81 0.66
C ARG A 256 3.47 -14.91 -0.29
N SER A 257 4.43 -15.55 -0.96
CA SER A 257 4.20 -16.67 -1.87
C SER A 257 5.08 -17.89 -1.54
N SER A 258 4.57 -19.09 -1.77
CA SER A 258 5.45 -20.24 -2.02
C SER A 258 6.21 -20.09 -3.33
N ARG A 259 7.28 -20.87 -3.48
CA ARG A 259 8.19 -20.88 -4.63
C ARG A 259 7.49 -21.34 -5.91
N ARG A 260 6.69 -22.40 -5.83
CA ARG A 260 5.84 -22.92 -6.91
C ARG A 260 4.99 -21.82 -7.55
N TYR A 261 4.26 -21.06 -6.74
CA TYR A 261 3.26 -20.10 -7.24
C TYR A 261 3.76 -18.66 -7.43
N PHE A 262 4.99 -18.32 -7.04
CA PHE A 262 5.49 -16.93 -7.09
C PHE A 262 5.39 -16.28 -8.47
N HIS A 263 5.76 -17.02 -9.52
CA HIS A 263 5.70 -16.51 -10.89
C HIS A 263 4.26 -16.28 -11.39
N HIS A 264 3.26 -17.02 -10.86
CA HIS A 264 1.85 -16.73 -11.09
C HIS A 264 1.37 -15.48 -10.34
N LEU A 265 1.86 -15.26 -9.11
CA LEU A 265 1.56 -14.06 -8.33
C LEU A 265 2.10 -12.79 -9.03
N VAL A 266 3.32 -12.84 -9.57
CA VAL A 266 3.87 -11.78 -10.42
C VAL A 266 2.98 -11.56 -11.65
N ARG A 267 2.68 -12.62 -12.40
CA ARG A 267 1.80 -12.56 -13.60
C ARG A 267 0.43 -11.93 -13.31
N LEU A 268 -0.18 -12.25 -12.17
CA LEU A 268 -1.47 -11.69 -11.74
C LEU A 268 -1.40 -10.17 -11.59
N PHE A 269 -0.31 -9.64 -11.03
CA PHE A 269 -0.13 -8.19 -10.92
C PHE A 269 0.34 -7.53 -12.23
N GLU A 270 1.09 -8.22 -13.09
CA GLU A 270 1.36 -7.74 -14.46
C GLU A 270 0.08 -7.57 -15.29
N VAL A 271 -0.87 -8.51 -15.20
CA VAL A 271 -2.21 -8.40 -15.80
C VAL A 271 -2.90 -7.12 -15.34
N LEU A 272 -2.85 -6.84 -14.04
CA LEU A 272 -3.41 -5.64 -13.42
C LEU A 272 -2.61 -4.36 -13.73
N GLY A 273 -1.56 -4.42 -14.58
CA GLY A 273 -0.79 -3.27 -15.05
C GLY A 273 0.32 -2.79 -14.10
N PHE A 274 0.74 -3.62 -13.15
CA PHE A 274 1.95 -3.37 -12.36
C PHE A 274 3.20 -3.75 -13.17
N THR A 275 4.31 -3.05 -12.92
CA THR A 275 5.63 -3.35 -13.49
C THR A 275 6.65 -3.62 -12.41
N CYS A 276 7.49 -4.65 -12.60
CA CYS A 276 8.64 -4.96 -11.75
C CYS A 276 9.62 -3.77 -11.68
N ARG A 277 9.90 -3.25 -10.48
CA ARG A 277 10.77 -2.08 -10.26
C ARG A 277 12.18 -2.45 -9.81
N GLU A 278 12.28 -3.18 -8.71
CA GLU A 278 13.56 -3.55 -8.09
C GLU A 278 13.45 -4.93 -7.42
N CYS A 279 14.47 -5.76 -7.60
CA CYS A 279 14.59 -7.04 -6.90
C CYS A 279 15.26 -6.79 -5.54
N PHE A 280 14.66 -7.28 -4.47
CA PHE A 280 15.05 -6.94 -3.11
C PHE A 280 15.50 -8.17 -2.32
N TYR A 281 16.75 -8.19 -1.87
CA TYR A 281 17.32 -9.24 -1.03
C TYR A 281 18.47 -8.65 -0.20
N ALA A 282 18.66 -9.09 1.04
CA ALA A 282 19.66 -8.51 1.94
C ALA A 282 21.06 -9.18 1.84
N GLY A 283 21.46 -9.53 0.62
CA GLY A 283 22.65 -10.34 0.35
C GLY A 283 22.34 -11.85 0.21
N ARG A 284 23.37 -12.62 -0.18
CA ARG A 284 23.21 -14.01 -0.65
C ARG A 284 22.71 -14.99 0.42
N GLU A 285 23.01 -14.74 1.69
CA GLU A 285 22.69 -15.63 2.82
C GLU A 285 21.33 -15.32 3.48
N ALA A 286 20.51 -14.45 2.88
CA ALA A 286 19.23 -14.03 3.46
C ALA A 286 18.18 -15.17 3.56
N GLY A 287 18.20 -16.12 2.63
CA GLY A 287 17.22 -17.22 2.52
C GLY A 287 15.87 -16.82 1.89
N TRP A 288 15.69 -15.54 1.56
CA TRP A 288 14.48 -14.97 0.96
C TRP A 288 14.86 -13.79 0.04
N GLY A 289 13.90 -13.36 -0.77
CA GLY A 289 13.90 -12.07 -1.44
C GLY A 289 12.47 -11.65 -1.80
N ALA A 290 12.33 -10.48 -2.40
CA ALA A 290 11.06 -9.98 -2.89
C ALA A 290 11.19 -9.34 -4.28
N GLN A 291 10.12 -9.45 -5.08
CA GLN A 291 9.92 -8.60 -6.25
C GLN A 291 9.09 -7.39 -5.82
N VAL A 292 9.66 -6.19 -5.94
CA VAL A 292 8.90 -4.95 -5.76
C VAL A 292 8.25 -4.58 -7.09
N MET A 293 6.96 -4.30 -7.09
CA MET A 293 6.22 -3.87 -8.28
C MET A 293 5.50 -2.53 -8.04
N GLU A 294 5.32 -1.71 -9.07
CA GLU A 294 4.52 -0.48 -9.00
C GLU A 294 3.57 -0.32 -10.18
N HIS A 295 2.38 0.23 -9.93
CA HIS A 295 1.42 0.66 -10.96
C HIS A 295 1.39 2.18 -10.97
N LYS A 296 2.18 2.79 -11.85
CA LYS A 296 2.47 4.24 -11.80
C LYS A 296 1.20 5.10 -11.84
N GLN A 297 0.23 4.76 -12.68
CA GLN A 297 -1.00 5.56 -12.86
C GLN A 297 -1.93 5.47 -11.65
N ALA A 298 -2.00 4.29 -11.02
CA ALA A 298 -2.77 4.05 -9.80
C ALA A 298 -2.04 4.52 -8.52
N ARG A 299 -0.72 4.76 -8.60
CA ARG A 299 0.20 5.09 -7.49
C ARG A 299 0.32 3.98 -6.43
N LEU A 300 0.03 2.73 -6.82
CA LEU A 300 0.09 1.54 -5.97
C LEU A 300 1.49 0.90 -6.03
N VAL A 301 1.94 0.33 -4.90
CA VAL A 301 3.24 -0.36 -4.75
C VAL A 301 3.04 -1.68 -4.02
N LEU A 302 3.72 -2.73 -4.47
CA LEU A 302 3.64 -4.09 -3.93
C LEU A 302 5.01 -4.62 -3.54
N PHE A 303 5.08 -5.38 -2.46
CA PHE A 303 6.16 -6.33 -2.18
C PHE A 303 5.62 -7.75 -2.31
N LEU A 304 6.25 -8.54 -3.17
CA LEU A 304 5.96 -9.95 -3.34
C LEU A 304 7.13 -10.75 -2.75
N ASP A 305 6.98 -11.25 -1.53
CA ASP A 305 7.97 -12.04 -0.75
C ASP A 305 8.03 -13.51 -1.25
N VAL A 306 9.23 -14.10 -1.32
CA VAL A 306 9.48 -15.53 -1.62
C VAL A 306 10.80 -16.05 -1.01
N ASP A 307 10.87 -17.34 -0.66
CA ASP A 307 12.13 -17.98 -0.21
C ASP A 307 13.11 -18.18 -1.39
N LEU A 308 14.38 -17.76 -1.25
CA LEU A 308 15.42 -17.80 -2.29
C LEU A 308 16.75 -18.38 -1.78
N SER A 309 17.49 -19.05 -2.67
CA SER A 309 18.86 -19.52 -2.42
C SER A 309 19.93 -18.46 -2.74
N PRO A 310 21.18 -18.63 -2.24
CA PRO A 310 22.32 -17.79 -2.61
C PRO A 310 22.62 -17.72 -4.12
N GLU A 311 22.15 -18.68 -4.92
CA GLU A 311 22.33 -18.79 -6.37
C GLU A 311 21.16 -18.14 -7.13
N GLU A 312 19.93 -18.32 -6.63
CA GLU A 312 18.69 -17.82 -7.24
C GLU A 312 18.58 -16.29 -7.22
N VAL A 313 19.27 -15.64 -6.27
CA VAL A 313 19.48 -14.18 -6.21
C VAL A 313 19.98 -13.57 -7.54
N GLY A 314 20.67 -14.36 -8.39
CA GLY A 314 21.20 -13.91 -9.68
C GLY A 314 20.32 -14.22 -10.91
N ILE A 315 19.16 -14.87 -10.75
CA ILE A 315 18.24 -15.18 -11.86
C ILE A 315 17.03 -14.24 -11.87
N ASP A 316 16.34 -14.24 -13.00
CA ASP A 316 14.98 -13.70 -13.10
C ASP A 316 14.00 -14.64 -12.38
N PHE A 317 13.95 -14.53 -11.05
CA PHE A 317 13.08 -15.34 -10.19
C PHE A 317 11.61 -14.86 -10.21
N ALA A 318 11.32 -13.71 -10.83
CA ALA A 318 9.97 -13.17 -10.94
C ALA A 318 9.15 -13.85 -12.04
N HIS A 319 9.75 -14.12 -13.21
CA HIS A 319 9.04 -14.71 -14.36
C HIS A 319 9.43 -16.18 -14.64
N ARG A 320 10.31 -16.78 -13.82
CA ARG A 320 10.72 -18.19 -13.92
C ARG A 320 10.21 -18.99 -12.72
N PRO A 321 9.68 -20.22 -12.93
CA PRO A 321 9.41 -21.14 -11.84
C PRO A 321 10.66 -21.38 -10.96
N LEU A 322 10.43 -21.52 -9.66
CA LEU A 322 11.46 -21.85 -8.66
C LEU A 322 11.21 -23.27 -8.16
N ASP A 323 12.20 -24.15 -8.25
CA ASP A 323 12.09 -25.55 -7.80
C ASP A 323 11.71 -25.62 -6.31
N ASP A 324 10.80 -26.53 -5.94
CA ASP A 324 10.45 -26.74 -4.53
C ASP A 324 11.63 -27.28 -3.71
N LYS A 325 11.65 -26.94 -2.42
CA LYS A 325 12.72 -27.31 -1.47
C LYS A 325 12.19 -28.20 -0.36
N SER A 326 13.02 -29.15 0.11
CA SER A 326 12.71 -29.95 1.29
C SER A 326 12.56 -29.07 2.53
N ASP A 327 13.39 -28.03 2.63
CA ASP A 327 13.50 -27.15 3.79
C ASP A 327 12.84 -25.81 3.44
N LEU A 328 11.88 -25.38 4.26
CA LEU A 328 11.17 -24.12 4.06
C LEU A 328 11.86 -22.97 4.80
N GLY A 329 12.00 -21.82 4.12
CA GLY A 329 12.38 -20.57 4.74
C GLY A 329 11.19 -19.94 5.50
N THR A 330 11.32 -18.68 5.88
CA THR A 330 10.26 -17.97 6.62
C THR A 330 9.00 -17.80 5.77
N VAL A 331 9.16 -17.51 4.47
CA VAL A 331 8.02 -17.18 3.60
C VAL A 331 7.28 -18.45 3.20
N GLY A 332 8.00 -19.49 2.76
CA GLY A 332 7.43 -20.77 2.36
C GLY A 332 6.75 -21.50 3.51
N LEU A 333 7.30 -21.43 4.73
CA LEU A 333 6.63 -22.01 5.91
C LEU A 333 5.34 -21.26 6.26
N TRP A 334 5.32 -19.93 6.13
CA TRP A 334 4.13 -19.12 6.36
C TRP A 334 3.01 -19.47 5.35
N CYS A 335 3.33 -19.55 4.05
CA CYS A 335 2.37 -19.99 3.03
C CYS A 335 1.93 -21.45 3.22
N ALA A 336 2.83 -22.35 3.61
CA ALA A 336 2.46 -23.75 3.84
C ALA A 336 1.49 -23.91 5.04
N LEU A 337 1.61 -23.08 6.08
CA LEU A 337 0.72 -23.06 7.26
C LEU A 337 -0.63 -22.37 7.01
N HIS A 338 -0.66 -21.27 6.24
CA HIS A 338 -1.86 -20.41 6.11
C HIS A 338 -2.52 -20.42 4.72
N GLY A 339 -1.83 -20.96 3.70
CA GLY A 339 -2.15 -20.84 2.28
C GLY A 339 -1.52 -19.60 1.64
N GLU A 340 -1.65 -19.48 0.31
CA GLU A 340 -1.08 -18.35 -0.43
C GLU A 340 -1.76 -17.00 -0.10
N SER A 341 -0.99 -15.91 -0.14
CA SER A 341 -1.50 -14.58 0.25
C SER A 341 -2.61 -14.06 -0.66
N ILE A 342 -2.59 -14.41 -1.94
CA ILE A 342 -3.65 -14.03 -2.90
C ILE A 342 -4.87 -14.96 -2.82
N LEU A 343 -4.77 -16.09 -2.10
CA LEU A 343 -5.86 -17.03 -1.84
C LEU A 343 -6.26 -16.98 -0.35
N LYS A 344 -5.96 -18.06 0.39
CA LYS A 344 -6.50 -18.33 1.73
C LYS A 344 -6.00 -17.35 2.77
N ALA A 345 -4.70 -17.07 2.81
CA ALA A 345 -4.12 -16.31 3.91
C ALA A 345 -4.58 -14.84 3.89
N GLY A 346 -4.60 -14.21 2.71
CA GLY A 346 -4.67 -12.75 2.57
C GLY A 346 -3.28 -12.12 2.67
N MET A 347 -3.20 -10.80 2.52
CA MET A 347 -1.91 -10.07 2.58
C MET A 347 -1.17 -10.35 3.90
N HIS A 348 0.16 -10.40 3.86
CA HIS A 348 0.99 -10.56 5.05
C HIS A 348 1.02 -9.27 5.88
N HIS A 349 1.02 -8.10 5.23
CA HIS A 349 0.76 -6.81 5.90
C HIS A 349 0.28 -5.73 4.93
N LEU A 350 -0.31 -4.69 5.52
CA LEU A 350 -0.51 -3.39 4.90
C LEU A 350 0.46 -2.38 5.54
N GLU A 351 1.13 -1.59 4.71
CA GLU A 351 1.89 -0.43 5.16
C GLU A 351 1.07 0.85 5.06
N ALA A 352 1.19 1.75 6.03
CA ALA A 352 0.65 3.11 5.95
C ALA A 352 1.55 4.11 6.68
N GLN A 353 1.45 5.39 6.33
CA GLN A 353 2.31 6.44 6.89
C GLN A 353 1.70 7.05 8.16
N PHE A 354 2.52 7.13 9.22
CA PHE A 354 2.15 7.58 10.56
C PHE A 354 3.23 8.45 11.23
N ILE A 355 2.87 9.06 12.35
CA ILE A 355 3.78 9.61 13.35
C ILE A 355 4.26 8.45 14.22
N PHE A 356 5.44 7.93 13.91
CA PHE A 356 5.89 6.60 14.32
C PHE A 356 5.74 6.32 15.82
N ASP A 357 6.31 7.20 16.65
CA ASP A 357 6.36 6.99 18.10
C ASP A 357 4.97 7.20 18.76
N LYS A 358 4.09 8.02 18.17
CA LYS A 358 2.72 8.21 18.66
C LYS A 358 1.80 7.04 18.29
N LEU A 359 1.90 6.49 17.08
CA LEU A 359 1.10 5.31 16.72
C LEU A 359 1.39 4.16 17.69
N GLY A 360 2.67 3.91 18.01
CA GLY A 360 3.06 2.88 18.97
C GLY A 360 2.48 3.10 20.37
N GLN A 361 2.43 4.35 20.84
CA GLN A 361 1.81 4.70 22.14
C GLN A 361 0.29 4.51 22.11
N ASP A 362 -0.39 5.02 21.09
CA ASP A 362 -1.85 4.99 20.98
C ASP A 362 -2.38 3.57 20.76
N LEU A 363 -1.71 2.78 19.91
CA LEU A 363 -2.06 1.36 19.70
C LEU A 363 -1.79 0.53 20.97
N THR A 364 -0.74 0.82 21.73
CA THR A 364 -0.49 0.16 23.03
C THR A 364 -1.62 0.44 24.02
N GLN A 365 -2.19 1.64 24.03
CA GLN A 365 -3.38 1.97 24.84
C GLN A 365 -4.64 1.20 24.40
N GLN A 366 -4.72 0.80 23.12
CA GLN A 366 -5.76 -0.11 22.58
C GLN A 366 -5.37 -1.60 22.72
N GLY A 367 -4.31 -1.92 23.46
CA GLY A 367 -3.83 -3.29 23.67
C GLY A 367 -3.23 -3.94 22.41
N VAL A 368 -2.63 -3.15 21.51
CA VAL A 368 -1.86 -3.61 20.34
C VAL A 368 -0.40 -3.19 20.53
N SER A 369 0.46 -4.15 20.83
CA SER A 369 1.89 -3.90 21.04
C SER A 369 2.64 -3.73 19.71
N MET A 370 3.70 -2.92 19.72
CA MET A 370 4.67 -2.85 18.62
C MET A 370 5.80 -3.88 18.80
N MET A 371 6.31 -4.44 17.71
CA MET A 371 7.61 -5.09 17.69
C MET A 371 8.73 -4.03 17.78
N ALA A 372 9.92 -4.43 18.23
CA ALA A 372 11.08 -3.53 18.21
C ALA A 372 11.41 -3.10 16.76
N PRO A 373 11.69 -1.81 16.50
CA PRO A 373 11.89 -1.29 15.15
C PRO A 373 13.02 -2.02 14.42
N PHE A 374 12.79 -2.32 13.15
CA PHE A 374 13.82 -2.86 12.27
C PHE A 374 14.57 -1.75 11.52
N THR A 375 13.90 -0.64 11.22
CA THR A 375 14.53 0.59 10.74
C THR A 375 14.21 1.73 11.71
N ASN A 376 15.21 2.51 12.13
CA ASN A 376 15.04 3.66 13.02
C ASN A 376 16.06 4.76 12.67
N LEU A 377 15.95 5.26 11.45
CA LEU A 377 16.76 6.35 10.88
C LEU A 377 15.94 7.65 10.94
N ALA A 378 16.60 8.81 10.87
CA ALA A 378 15.92 10.11 10.95
C ALA A 378 14.88 10.31 9.83
N TYR A 379 15.17 9.80 8.63
CA TYR A 379 14.32 9.88 7.44
C TYR A 379 13.44 8.63 7.20
N LEU A 380 13.67 7.53 7.94
CA LEU A 380 12.92 6.28 7.78
C LEU A 380 12.83 5.51 9.10
N LYS A 381 11.62 5.39 9.66
CA LYS A 381 11.31 4.51 10.79
C LYS A 381 10.31 3.43 10.38
N GLN A 382 10.54 2.19 10.80
CA GLN A 382 9.71 1.02 10.46
C GLN A 382 9.62 0.01 11.61
N ALA A 383 8.40 -0.42 11.92
CA ALA A 383 8.11 -1.51 12.85
C ALA A 383 6.76 -2.15 12.53
N PHE A 384 6.67 -3.49 12.58
CA PHE A 384 5.38 -4.16 12.62
C PHE A 384 4.73 -4.05 14.00
N THR A 385 3.40 -4.09 14.06
CA THR A 385 2.71 -4.53 15.27
C THR A 385 3.10 -5.98 15.59
N VAL A 386 2.95 -6.42 16.84
CA VAL A 386 2.88 -7.86 17.12
C VAL A 386 1.70 -8.42 16.31
N GLY A 387 1.95 -9.47 15.53
CA GLY A 387 0.95 -10.07 14.65
C GLY A 387 -0.01 -10.97 15.43
N ASP A 388 -1.24 -11.10 14.95
CA ASP A 388 -2.21 -12.03 15.52
C ASP A 388 -1.79 -13.49 15.21
N HIS A 389 -2.01 -14.41 16.15
CA HIS A 389 -1.86 -15.85 15.89
C HIS A 389 -3.14 -16.40 15.25
N TRP A 390 -3.00 -17.10 14.13
CA TRP A 390 -4.10 -17.72 13.41
C TRP A 390 -4.13 -19.24 13.65
N PRO A 391 -5.31 -19.86 13.84
CA PRO A 391 -5.44 -21.32 13.89
C PRO A 391 -4.99 -21.97 12.57
N VAL A 392 -4.07 -22.92 12.66
CA VAL A 392 -3.56 -23.67 11.50
C VAL A 392 -4.43 -24.91 11.27
N ALA A 393 -4.78 -25.19 10.02
CA ALA A 393 -5.57 -26.38 9.68
C ALA A 393 -4.79 -27.68 9.97
N PRO A 394 -5.34 -28.68 10.69
CA PRO A 394 -4.62 -29.90 11.06
C PRO A 394 -3.97 -30.62 9.87
N VAL A 395 -4.67 -30.68 8.72
CA VAL A 395 -4.14 -31.29 7.49
C VAL A 395 -2.86 -30.62 6.97
N ARG A 396 -2.67 -29.30 7.18
CA ARG A 396 -1.41 -28.61 6.84
C ARG A 396 -0.28 -28.98 7.79
N ILE A 397 -0.58 -29.08 9.09
CA ILE A 397 0.39 -29.51 10.12
C ILE A 397 0.83 -30.97 9.85
N GLU A 398 -0.12 -31.85 9.60
CA GLU A 398 0.13 -33.27 9.29
C GLU A 398 0.93 -33.43 7.99
N ARG A 399 0.61 -32.66 6.94
CA ARG A 399 1.34 -32.62 5.66
C ARG A 399 2.79 -32.15 5.84
N LEU A 400 3.00 -31.05 6.56
CA LEU A 400 4.33 -30.52 6.89
C LEU A 400 5.16 -31.52 7.72
N LEU A 401 4.55 -32.15 8.73
CA LEU A 401 5.23 -33.13 9.59
C LEU A 401 5.58 -34.41 8.82
N ALA A 402 4.68 -34.90 7.95
CA ALA A 402 4.91 -36.06 7.10
C ALA A 402 6.01 -35.83 6.05
N ARG A 403 6.16 -34.58 5.57
CA ARG A 403 7.26 -34.14 4.69
C ARG A 403 8.57 -33.86 5.42
N GLY A 404 8.58 -33.87 6.76
CA GLY A 404 9.74 -33.50 7.58
C GLY A 404 10.05 -32.00 7.62
N GLN A 405 9.15 -31.16 7.10
CA GLN A 405 9.29 -29.70 7.00
C GLN A 405 9.12 -28.99 8.35
N ILE A 406 8.54 -29.67 9.35
CA ILE A 406 8.46 -29.23 10.75
C ILE A 406 8.77 -30.40 11.69
N THR A 407 9.23 -30.11 12.92
CA THR A 407 9.41 -31.13 13.96
C THR A 407 8.08 -31.47 14.66
N LYS A 408 8.06 -32.53 15.48
CA LYS A 408 6.87 -32.91 16.27
C LYS A 408 6.49 -31.84 17.30
N GLU A 409 7.49 -31.21 17.89
CA GLU A 409 7.37 -30.16 18.90
C GLU A 409 6.79 -28.89 18.26
N GLN A 410 7.23 -28.56 17.03
CA GLN A 410 6.66 -27.48 16.23
C GLN A 410 5.21 -27.80 15.82
N ALA A 411 4.92 -29.03 15.41
CA ALA A 411 3.59 -29.48 15.01
C ALA A 411 2.56 -29.37 16.16
N GLU A 412 2.89 -29.87 17.36
CA GLU A 412 2.00 -29.74 18.53
C GLU A 412 1.85 -28.28 18.98
N ARG A 413 2.90 -27.44 18.92
CA ARG A 413 2.75 -25.98 19.17
C ARG A 413 1.80 -25.32 18.17
N PHE A 414 1.94 -25.57 16.87
CA PHE A 414 1.06 -24.96 15.86
C PHE A 414 -0.40 -25.39 16.00
N LYS A 415 -0.63 -26.59 16.57
CA LYS A 415 -1.94 -27.17 16.87
C LYS A 415 -2.55 -26.63 18.17
N GLU A 416 -1.73 -26.26 19.17
CA GLU A 416 -2.20 -25.70 20.44
C GLU A 416 -2.32 -24.17 20.44
N HIS A 417 -1.45 -23.46 19.72
CA HIS A 417 -1.30 -21.99 19.77
C HIS A 417 -1.46 -21.28 18.41
N GLY A 418 -1.75 -22.03 17.34
CA GLY A 418 -1.74 -21.50 15.98
C GLY A 418 -0.34 -21.10 15.52
N ALA A 419 -0.27 -20.28 14.48
CA ALA A 419 0.98 -19.69 13.99
C ALA A 419 0.80 -18.19 13.70
N LEU A 420 1.90 -17.43 13.74
CA LEU A 420 1.92 -16.00 13.43
C LEU A 420 1.30 -15.71 12.05
N GLY A 421 0.28 -14.86 12.02
CA GLY A 421 -0.51 -14.51 10.85
C GLY A 421 0.01 -13.27 10.13
N SER A 422 -0.73 -12.17 10.18
CA SER A 422 -0.41 -10.91 9.49
C SER A 422 -0.09 -9.76 10.45
N HIS A 423 0.49 -8.68 9.92
CA HIS A 423 0.86 -7.48 10.67
C HIS A 423 0.24 -6.20 10.06
N LEU A 424 0.28 -5.11 10.83
CA LEU A 424 0.23 -3.74 10.33
C LEU A 424 1.65 -3.16 10.41
N GLU A 425 2.18 -2.55 9.34
CA GLU A 425 3.43 -1.79 9.44
C GLU A 425 3.19 -0.34 9.84
N ASN A 426 3.85 0.07 10.94
CA ASN A 426 4.05 1.45 11.32
C ASN A 426 5.27 2.00 10.58
N LEU A 427 5.03 2.78 9.53
CA LEU A 427 6.06 3.44 8.74
C LEU A 427 6.01 4.96 8.96
N GLN A 428 7.18 5.59 9.07
CA GLN A 428 7.32 7.03 8.87
C GLN A 428 8.47 7.32 7.90
N ARG A 429 8.15 8.01 6.80
CA ARG A 429 9.12 8.63 5.89
C ARG A 429 9.23 10.13 6.20
N ASN A 430 10.45 10.66 6.16
CA ASN A 430 10.73 12.10 6.14
C ASN A 430 11.77 12.38 5.04
N GLU A 431 12.06 13.65 4.78
CA GLU A 431 12.99 14.10 3.75
C GLU A 431 12.66 13.54 2.35
N GLY A 432 11.38 13.26 2.06
CA GLY A 432 10.91 12.68 0.80
C GLY A 432 11.36 11.24 0.51
N TYR A 433 12.00 10.54 1.45
CA TYR A 433 12.71 9.29 1.20
C TYR A 433 11.82 8.15 0.67
N LYS A 434 11.99 7.76 -0.60
CA LYS A 434 11.17 6.76 -1.31
C LYS A 434 11.64 5.30 -1.14
N GLY A 435 12.89 5.08 -0.73
CA GLY A 435 13.53 3.76 -0.72
C GLY A 435 13.19 2.84 0.46
N PHE A 436 13.98 1.77 0.58
CA PHE A 436 13.83 0.68 1.56
C PHE A 436 15.20 0.18 2.04
N HIS A 437 15.41 0.00 3.35
CA HIS A 437 16.72 -0.31 3.91
C HIS A 437 17.02 -1.83 3.94
N LYS A 438 17.68 -2.35 2.90
CA LYS A 438 17.95 -3.80 2.64
C LYS A 438 18.30 -4.63 3.89
N LYS A 439 19.26 -4.19 4.71
CA LYS A 439 19.72 -4.93 5.91
C LYS A 439 18.68 -5.04 7.03
N SER A 440 17.81 -4.03 7.17
CA SER A 440 16.78 -4.02 8.20
C SER A 440 15.66 -5.03 7.93
N VAL A 441 15.26 -5.20 6.66
CA VAL A 441 14.12 -6.06 6.32
C VAL A 441 14.40 -7.54 6.58
N SER A 442 15.61 -8.04 6.32
CA SER A 442 15.97 -9.41 6.75
C SER A 442 15.90 -9.62 8.26
N THR A 443 16.17 -8.57 9.04
CA THR A 443 16.10 -8.63 10.50
C THR A 443 14.65 -8.74 11.01
N ILE A 444 13.66 -8.19 10.28
CA ILE A 444 12.24 -8.38 10.65
C ILE A 444 11.69 -9.69 10.11
N ILE A 445 12.06 -10.12 8.91
CA ILE A 445 11.55 -11.40 8.36
C ILE A 445 11.91 -12.57 9.27
N GLN A 446 13.17 -12.70 9.73
CA GLN A 446 13.56 -13.72 10.72
C GLN A 446 12.78 -13.64 12.05
N LYS A 447 12.33 -12.46 12.46
CA LYS A 447 11.47 -12.26 13.65
C LYS A 447 9.99 -12.59 13.39
N THR A 448 9.56 -12.63 12.13
CA THR A 448 8.23 -13.09 11.69
C THR A 448 8.21 -14.55 11.24
N ASP A 449 9.25 -15.32 11.57
CA ASP A 449 9.29 -16.75 11.27
C ASP A 449 8.34 -17.53 12.20
N PRO A 450 7.40 -18.33 11.66
CA PRO A 450 6.49 -19.13 12.48
C PRO A 450 7.20 -20.08 13.47
N ARG A 451 8.47 -20.43 13.24
CA ARG A 451 9.24 -21.24 14.19
C ARG A 451 9.58 -20.48 15.48
N ASN A 452 9.59 -19.15 15.46
CA ASN A 452 10.00 -18.27 16.56
C ASN A 452 8.84 -17.70 17.39
N SER A 453 7.58 -17.91 16.96
CA SER A 453 6.34 -17.52 17.66
C SER A 453 5.82 -18.58 18.64
#